data_AF-A0A944IIF4-F1
#
_entry.id   AF-A0A944IIF4-F1
#
_cell.length_a   1.000
_cell.length_b   1.000
_cell.length_c   1.000
_cell.angle_alpha   90.00
_cell.angle_beta   90.00
_cell.angle_gamma   90.00
#
_symmetry.space_group_name_H-M   'P 1'
#
loop_
_entity.id
_entity.type
_entity.pdbx_description
1 polymer ?
#
loop_
_entity_poly.entity_id
_entity_poly.type
_entity_poly.pdbx_seq_one_letter_code
_entity_poly.pdbx_strand_id
1 'polypeptide(L)'
;MLRSVGQKRVADGDEDVRVQELRTAVARLRRRLAALPAEFPDRGVAEEELADLAAMAAAGVPEVPRLRRSLLLLAGAIGSVSALSAGLTEVRHAVELFGEPSRP
;
A
#
# COMPACT_ATOMS: atom_id res chain seq x y z
N MET A 1 25.18 12.16 -23.52
CA MET A 1 23.90 12.38 -24.24
C MET A 1 22.92 11.29 -23.83
N LEU A 2 21.70 11.72 -23.49
CA LEU A 2 20.41 11.00 -23.48
C LEU A 2 20.26 9.75 -22.59
N ARG A 3 19.62 9.97 -21.43
CA ARG A 3 18.86 8.97 -20.68
C ARG A 3 17.68 8.53 -21.54
N SER A 4 17.67 7.30 -22.03
CA SER A 4 16.47 6.71 -22.62
C SER A 4 15.60 6.13 -21.50
N VAL A 5 14.78 7.01 -20.92
CA VAL A 5 13.62 6.65 -20.11
C VAL A 5 12.59 6.06 -21.07
N GLY A 6 12.55 4.73 -21.11
CA GLY A 6 11.54 3.98 -21.84
C GLY A 6 10.95 2.92 -20.92
N GLN A 7 10.39 3.33 -19.77
CA GLN A 7 9.44 2.48 -19.05
C GLN A 7 8.24 2.28 -19.97
N LYS A 8 8.30 1.18 -20.71
CA LYS A 8 7.28 0.69 -21.61
C LYS A 8 5.99 0.57 -20.80
N ARG A 9 5.06 1.48 -21.07
CA ARG A 9 3.67 1.38 -20.63
C ARG A 9 3.11 0.07 -21.18
N VAL A 10 3.05 -0.96 -20.34
CA VAL A 10 2.18 -2.12 -20.56
C VAL A 10 0.99 -1.92 -19.64
N ALA A 11 0.18 -0.93 -19.99
CA ALA A 11 -1.14 -0.72 -19.42
C ALA A 11 -2.05 -0.54 -20.62
N ASP A 12 -2.34 -1.65 -21.27
CA ASP A 12 -3.44 -1.73 -22.23
C ASP A 12 -4.21 -3.01 -21.89
N GLY A 13 -5.35 -2.84 -21.22
CA GLY A 13 -6.44 -3.83 -21.24
C GLY A 13 -6.75 -4.62 -19.97
N ASP A 14 -5.84 -4.74 -19.01
CA ASP A 14 -6.11 -5.44 -17.74
C ASP A 14 -5.50 -4.59 -16.61
N GLU A 15 -6.26 -4.32 -15.57
CA GLU A 15 -5.83 -3.43 -14.48
C GLU A 15 -4.44 -3.82 -13.97
N ASP A 16 -3.51 -2.85 -13.81
CA ASP A 16 -2.13 -3.12 -13.38
C ASP A 16 -2.16 -4.06 -12.16
N VAL A 17 -1.63 -5.27 -12.32
CA VAL A 17 -1.67 -6.33 -11.30
C VAL A 17 -1.16 -5.80 -9.95
N ARG A 18 -0.19 -4.88 -9.97
CA ARG A 18 0.36 -4.25 -8.75
C ARG A 18 -0.68 -3.37 -8.05
N VAL A 19 -1.50 -2.66 -8.82
CA VAL A 19 -2.61 -1.85 -8.30
C VAL A 19 -3.67 -2.75 -7.67
N GLN A 20 -4.00 -3.88 -8.32
CA GLN A 20 -4.97 -4.83 -7.77
C GLN A 20 -4.51 -5.51 -6.48
N GLU A 21 -3.23 -5.91 -6.43
CA GLU A 21 -2.63 -6.47 -5.22
C GLU A 21 -2.66 -5.45 -4.08
N LEU A 22 -2.31 -4.19 -4.35
CA LEU A 22 -2.38 -3.12 -3.35
C LEU A 22 -3.81 -2.87 -2.85
N ARG A 23 -4.79 -2.78 -3.76
CA ARG A 23 -6.21 -2.60 -3.38
C ARG A 23 -6.70 -3.76 -2.51
N THR A 24 -6.35 -4.98 -2.87
CA THR A 24 -6.75 -6.19 -2.14
C THR A 24 -6.14 -6.21 -0.74
N ALA A 25 -4.84 -5.94 -0.61
CA ALA A 25 -4.15 -5.89 0.68
C ALA A 25 -4.72 -4.79 1.58
N VAL A 26 -4.92 -3.58 1.05
CA VAL A 26 -5.52 -2.45 1.78
C VAL A 26 -6.94 -2.79 2.25
N ALA A 27 -7.77 -3.36 1.38
CA ALA A 27 -9.13 -3.75 1.74
C ALA A 27 -9.17 -4.82 2.85
N ARG A 28 -8.24 -5.78 2.83
CA ARG A 28 -8.11 -6.80 3.89
C ARG A 28 -7.70 -6.17 5.21
N LEU A 29 -6.70 -5.29 5.21
CA LEU A 29 -6.25 -4.61 6.42
C LEU A 29 -7.36 -3.74 7.02
N ARG A 30 -8.14 -3.03 6.17
CA ARG A 30 -9.32 -2.26 6.62
C ARG A 30 -10.34 -3.13 7.34
N ARG A 31 -10.64 -4.30 6.80
CA ARG A 31 -11.57 -5.25 7.43
C ARG A 31 -11.04 -5.75 8.77
N ARG A 32 -9.74 -6.06 8.87
CA ARG A 32 -9.12 -6.49 10.14
C ARG A 32 -9.14 -5.36 11.17
N LEU A 33 -8.86 -4.14 10.76
CA LEU A 33 -8.91 -2.96 11.62
C LEU A 33 -10.33 -2.69 12.12
N ALA A 34 -11.34 -2.77 11.25
CA ALA A 34 -12.74 -2.61 11.62
C ALA A 34 -13.24 -3.72 12.57
N ALA A 35 -12.71 -4.94 12.44
CA ALA A 35 -13.04 -6.07 13.30
C ALA A 35 -12.29 -6.05 14.65
N LEU A 36 -11.30 -5.17 14.83
CA LEU A 36 -10.53 -5.09 16.06
C LEU A 36 -11.37 -4.43 17.17
N PRO A 37 -11.70 -5.15 18.27
CA PRO A 37 -12.47 -4.59 19.37
C PRO A 37 -11.68 -3.58 20.21
N ALA A 38 -10.35 -3.67 20.16
CA ALA A 38 -9.46 -2.82 20.91
C ALA A 38 -9.26 -1.46 20.21
N GLU A 39 -9.39 -0.38 20.97
CA GLU A 39 -8.84 0.92 20.58
C GLU A 39 -7.36 0.95 20.93
N PHE A 40 -6.53 1.32 19.96
CA PHE A 40 -5.12 1.64 20.18
C PHE A 40 -4.90 3.14 19.95
N PRO A 41 -3.86 3.74 20.57
CA PRO A 41 -3.71 5.19 20.65
C PRO A 41 -3.83 5.93 19.31
N ASP A 42 -3.25 5.34 18.25
CA ASP A 42 -3.17 5.97 16.92
C ASP A 42 -4.15 5.35 15.91
N ARG A 43 -5.28 4.79 16.37
CA ARG A 43 -6.27 4.15 15.49
C ARG A 43 -6.78 5.08 14.39
N GLY A 44 -7.11 6.33 14.73
CA GLY A 44 -7.57 7.32 13.74
C GLY A 44 -6.53 7.59 12.66
N VAL A 45 -5.26 7.75 13.05
CA VAL A 45 -4.14 7.94 12.12
C VAL A 45 -3.97 6.71 11.21
N ALA A 46 -4.09 5.50 11.76
CA ALA A 46 -4.03 4.27 10.96
C ALA A 46 -5.18 4.19 9.94
N GLU A 47 -6.40 4.59 10.32
CA GLU A 47 -7.56 4.61 9.43
C GLU A 47 -7.41 5.65 8.30
N GLU A 48 -6.91 6.85 8.62
CA GLU A 48 -6.62 7.92 7.66
C GLU A 48 -5.55 7.50 6.64
N GLU A 49 -4.39 7.02 7.08
CA GLU A 49 -3.32 6.57 6.18
C GLU A 49 -3.77 5.40 5.29
N LEU A 50 -4.63 4.52 5.81
CA LEU A 50 -5.18 3.41 5.05
C LEU A 50 -6.24 3.86 4.02
N ALA A 51 -6.94 4.96 4.30
CA ALA A 51 -7.81 5.62 3.32
C ALA A 51 -6.99 6.31 2.22
N ASP A 52 -5.88 6.95 2.57
CA ASP A 52 -4.95 7.57 1.61
C ASP A 52 -4.31 6.53 0.68
N LEU A 53 -3.87 5.39 1.21
CA LEU A 53 -3.40 4.26 0.41
C LEU A 53 -4.48 3.74 -0.55
N ALA A 54 -5.73 3.64 -0.09
CA ALA A 54 -6.85 3.23 -0.95
C ALA A 54 -7.11 4.24 -2.06
N ALA A 55 -7.07 5.54 -1.77
CA ALA A 55 -7.25 6.61 -2.75
C ALA A 55 -6.13 6.61 -3.80
N MET A 56 -4.88 6.44 -3.37
CA MET A 56 -3.73 6.32 -4.28
C MET A 56 -3.84 5.09 -5.19
N ALA A 57 -4.26 3.95 -4.65
CA ALA A 57 -4.49 2.74 -5.44
C ALA A 57 -5.68 2.89 -6.39
N ALA A 58 -6.74 3.60 -5.99
CA ALA A 58 -7.89 3.91 -6.84
C ALA A 58 -7.50 4.80 -8.05
N ALA A 59 -6.58 5.74 -7.84
CA ALA A 59 -6.07 6.62 -8.89
C ALA A 59 -5.20 5.92 -9.96
N GLY A 60 -4.77 4.67 -9.70
CA GLY A 60 -4.12 3.80 -10.69
C GLY A 60 -2.65 4.08 -11.00
N VAL A 61 -2.11 5.25 -10.62
CA VAL A 61 -0.69 5.58 -10.80
C VAL A 61 -0.10 6.17 -9.50
N PRO A 62 0.03 5.37 -8.44
CA PRO A 62 0.49 5.88 -7.17
C PRO A 62 1.98 6.25 -7.20
N GLU A 63 2.34 7.41 -6.62
CA GLU A 63 3.73 7.83 -6.47
C GLU A 63 4.45 6.97 -5.43
N VAL A 64 5.49 6.23 -5.84
CA VAL A 64 6.24 5.30 -4.97
C VAL A 64 6.76 5.95 -3.67
N PRO A 65 7.33 7.18 -3.69
CA PRO A 65 7.75 7.84 -2.45
C PRO A 65 6.58 8.12 -1.50
N ARG A 66 5.40 8.46 -2.04
CA ARG A 66 4.19 8.73 -1.28
C ARG A 66 3.61 7.45 -0.66
N LEU A 67 3.55 6.35 -1.43
CA LEU A 67 3.16 5.03 -0.90
C LEU A 67 4.04 4.59 0.27
N ARG A 68 5.37 4.73 0.11
CA ARG A 68 6.34 4.37 1.16
C ARG A 68 6.17 5.23 2.40
N ARG A 69 5.92 6.53 2.24
CA ARG A 69 5.64 7.43 3.36
C ARG A 69 4.39 7.01 4.13
N SER A 70 3.26 6.81 3.45
CA SER A 70 2.02 6.39 4.11
C SER A 70 2.16 5.02 4.76
N LEU A 71 2.90 4.09 4.16
CA LEU A 71 3.20 2.80 4.79
C LEU A 71 4.00 2.95 6.10
N LEU A 72 4.98 3.85 6.16
CA LEU A 72 5.75 4.11 7.37
C LEU A 72 4.89 4.73 8.47
N LEU A 73 4.01 5.67 8.12
CA LEU A 73 3.07 6.29 9.06
C LEU A 73 2.07 5.27 9.59
N LEU A 74 1.51 4.44 8.69
CA LEU A 74 0.61 3.33 9.05
C LEU A 74 1.30 2.33 9.98
N ALA A 75 2.55 1.95 9.69
CA ALA A 75 3.31 1.04 10.54
C ALA A 75 3.61 1.64 11.93
N GLY A 76 3.92 2.93 11.99
CA GLY A 76 4.09 3.66 13.25
C GLY A 76 2.81 3.71 14.08
N ALA A 77 1.67 4.00 13.43
CA ALA A 77 0.36 4.10 14.08
C ALA A 77 -0.17 2.74 14.57
N ILE A 78 0.02 1.67 13.78
CA ILE A 78 -0.36 0.30 14.18
C ILE A 78 0.57 -0.22 15.30
N GLY A 79 1.85 0.15 15.28
CA GLY A 79 2.84 -0.29 16.27
C GLY A 79 2.94 -1.81 16.39
N SER A 80 3.00 -2.32 17.62
CA SER A 80 3.18 -3.75 17.92
C SER A 80 1.86 -4.56 17.96
N VAL A 81 0.76 -4.08 17.37
CA VAL A 81 -0.52 -4.80 17.36
C VAL A 81 -0.43 -6.05 16.49
N SER A 82 -0.19 -7.19 17.14
CA SER A 82 0.05 -8.48 16.48
C SER A 82 -1.11 -8.93 15.58
N ALA A 83 -2.37 -8.61 15.94
CA ALA A 83 -3.56 -8.92 15.15
C ALA A 83 -3.54 -8.26 13.75
N LEU A 84 -2.83 -7.15 13.57
CA LEU A 84 -2.73 -6.41 12.31
C LEU A 84 -1.44 -6.72 11.54
N SER A 85 -0.46 -7.37 12.18
CA SER A 85 0.87 -7.65 11.61
C SER A 85 0.81 -8.32 10.23
N ALA A 86 0.04 -9.40 10.08
CA ALA A 86 -0.07 -10.11 8.81
C ALA A 86 -0.67 -9.23 7.71
N GLY A 87 -1.64 -8.37 8.04
CA GLY A 87 -2.26 -7.48 7.06
C GLY A 87 -1.33 -6.34 6.65
N LEU A 88 -0.54 -5.83 7.60
CA LEU A 88 0.50 -4.83 7.34
C LEU A 88 1.62 -5.40 6.46
N THR A 89 2.01 -6.66 6.67
CA THR A 89 2.98 -7.37 5.81
C THR A 89 2.47 -7.51 4.37
N GLU A 90 1.19 -7.88 4.18
CA GLU A 90 0.57 -7.94 2.85
C GLU A 90 0.63 -6.57 2.14
N VAL A 91 0.30 -5.47 2.82
CA VAL A 91 0.38 -4.11 2.25
C VAL A 91 1.83 -3.73 1.92
N ARG A 92 2.78 -4.07 2.79
CA ARG A 92 4.21 -3.83 2.56
C ARG A 92 4.68 -4.52 1.26
N HIS A 93 4.35 -5.80 1.08
CA HIS A 93 4.70 -6.53 -0.14
C HIS A 93 4.07 -5.92 -1.38
N ALA A 94 2.80 -5.52 -1.33
CA ALA A 94 2.15 -4.86 -2.45
C ALA A 94 2.82 -3.53 -2.83
N VAL A 95 3.28 -2.73 -1.85
CA VAL A 95 4.04 -1.49 -2.09
C VAL A 95 5.42 -1.79 -2.71
N GLU A 96 6.07 -2.88 -2.33
CA GLU A 96 7.39 -3.28 -2.87
C GLU A 96 7.33 -3.56 -4.38
N LEU A 97 6.21 -4.06 -4.90
CA LEU A 97 6.01 -4.31 -6.34
C LEU A 97 6.12 -3.04 -7.20
N PHE A 98 5.92 -1.85 -6.62
CA PHE A 98 6.10 -0.57 -7.32
C PHE A 98 7.56 -0.09 -7.31
N GLY A 99 8.39 -0.65 -6.44
CA GLY A 99 9.75 -0.19 -6.17
C GLY A 99 10.88 -1.09 -6.69
N GLU A 100 10.58 -2.31 -7.15
CA GLU A 100 11.57 -3.18 -7.79
C GLU A 100 11.81 -2.72 -9.24
N PRO A 101 13.03 -2.28 -9.60
CA PRO A 101 13.48 -2.56 -10.96
C PRO A 101 13.55 -4.08 -11.05
N SER A 102 12.83 -4.69 -12.01
CA SER A 102 12.95 -6.11 -12.32
C SER A 102 14.43 -6.48 -12.31
N ARG A 103 14.88 -7.16 -11.26
CA ARG A 103 16.26 -7.62 -11.18
C ARG A 103 16.27 -8.99 -11.86
N PRO A 104 17.01 -9.15 -12.98
CA PRO A 104 17.21 -10.46 -13.59
C PRO A 104 18.01 -11.39 -12.64
#